data_AF-A0A3N0BRT2-F1
#
_entry.id   AF-A0A3N0BRT2-F1
#
_cell.length_a   1.000
_cell.length_b   1.000
_cell.length_c   1.000
_cell.angle_alpha   90.00
_cell.angle_beta   90.00
_cell.angle_gamma   90.00
#
_symmetry.space_group_name_H-M   'P 1'
#
loop_
_entity.id
_entity.type
_entity.pdbx_description
1 polymer ?
#
loop_
_entity_poly.entity_id
_entity_poly.type
_entity_poly.pdbx_seq_one_letter_code
_entity_poly.pdbx_strand_id
1 'polypeptide(L)' 'SQIPVKEWYDIIGEKTIADAVLDRIVHHSIRVELFGESMRRRNSKIENVFL' A
#
# COMPACT_ATOMS: atom_id res chain seq x y z
N SER A 1 1.04 -2.18 0.68
CA SER A 1 0.47 -1.38 -0.42
C SER A 1 -1.05 -1.39 -0.29
N GLN A 2 -1.76 -0.55 -1.03
CA GLN A 2 -3.24 -0.59 -1.06
C GLN A 2 -3.79 -1.70 -1.96
N ILE A 3 -2.91 -2.48 -2.60
CA ILE A 3 -3.26 -3.50 -3.59
C ILE A 3 -3.06 -4.88 -2.96
N PRO A 4 -3.99 -5.84 -3.17
CA PRO A 4 -3.84 -7.21 -2.70
C PRO A 4 -2.52 -7.85 -3.17
N VAL A 5 -1.86 -8.61 -2.30
CA VAL A 5 -0.55 -9.24 -2.61
C VAL A 5 -0.64 -10.21 -3.80
N LYS A 6 -1.79 -10.87 -3.98
CA LYS A 6 -2.06 -11.75 -5.12
C LYS A 6 -1.89 -11.04 -6.49
N GLU A 7 -2.11 -9.74 -6.54
CA GLU A 7 -2.02 -8.93 -7.77
C GLU A 7 -0.61 -8.37 -8.00
N TRP A 8 0.30 -8.49 -7.02
CA TRP A 8 1.65 -7.93 -7.14
C TRP A 8 2.47 -8.67 -8.20
N TYR A 9 2.27 -9.98 -8.34
CA TYR A 9 2.99 -10.78 -9.31
C TYR A 9 2.75 -10.28 -10.75
N ASP A 10 1.49 -9.97 -11.06
CA ASP A 10 1.09 -9.45 -12.37
C ASP A 10 1.50 -7.98 -12.58
N ILE A 11 1.46 -7.16 -11.53
CA ILE A 11 1.84 -5.73 -11.59
C ILE A 11 3.34 -5.54 -11.80
N ILE A 12 4.17 -6.37 -11.16
CA ILE A 12 5.63 -6.29 -11.29
C ILE A 12 6.06 -6.71 -12.71
N GLY A 13 5.33 -7.63 -13.35
CA GLY A 13 5.51 -8.02 -14.75
C GLY A 13 6.75 -8.89 -15.02
N GLU A 14 7.79 -8.80 -14.19
CA GLU A 14 8.99 -9.61 -14.27
C GLU A 14 8.97 -10.68 -13.16
N LYS A 15 8.92 -11.95 -13.57
CA LYS A 15 8.68 -13.10 -12.69
C LYS A 15 9.76 -13.26 -11.63
N THR A 16 11.01 -13.01 -11.97
CA THR A 16 12.16 -13.27 -11.09
C THR A 16 12.22 -12.24 -9.96
N ILE A 17 11.97 -10.96 -10.27
CA ILE A 17 11.84 -9.88 -9.31
C ILE A 17 10.59 -10.06 -8.47
N ALA A 18 9.45 -10.46 -9.07
CA ALA A 18 8.22 -10.70 -8.34
C ALA A 18 8.41 -11.77 -7.25
N ASP A 19 9.03 -12.90 -7.59
CA ASP A 19 9.37 -13.94 -6.62
C ASP A 19 10.31 -13.42 -5.53
N ALA A 20 11.41 -12.76 -5.91
CA ALA A 20 12.38 -12.24 -4.95
C ALA A 20 11.80 -11.15 -4.01
N VAL A 21 10.77 -10.42 -4.44
CA VAL A 21 10.07 -9.40 -3.62
C VAL A 21 9.06 -10.06 -2.70
N LEU A 22 8.26 -11.02 -3.19
CA LEU A 22 7.34 -11.78 -2.35
C LEU A 22 8.11 -12.51 -1.24
N ASP A 23 9.23 -13.11 -1.58
CA ASP A 23 10.00 -13.91 -0.63
C ASP A 23 10.68 -13.06 0.47
N ARG A 24 11.08 -11.83 0.15
CA ARG A 24 11.71 -10.94 1.13
C ARG A 24 10.72 -10.11 1.95
N ILE A 25 9.66 -9.60 1.32
CA ILE A 25 8.74 -8.65 1.95
C ILE A 25 7.53 -9.36 2.52
N VAL A 26 6.92 -10.30 1.80
CA VAL A 26 5.64 -10.89 2.21
C VAL A 26 5.85 -11.95 3.28
N HIS A 27 6.82 -12.86 3.08
CA HIS A 27 7.08 -14.00 3.99
C HIS A 27 7.34 -13.61 5.45
N HIS A 28 7.94 -12.45 5.70
CA HIS A 28 8.24 -11.97 7.05
C HIS A 28 7.37 -10.79 7.53
N SER A 29 6.34 -10.42 6.75
CA SER A 29 5.49 -9.28 7.11
C SER A 29 4.31 -9.64 8.00
N ILE A 30 4.02 -8.75 8.95
CA ILE A 30 2.72 -8.71 9.65
C ILE A 30 1.81 -7.77 8.87
N ARG A 31 0.64 -8.27 8.46
CA ARG A 31 -0.35 -7.46 7.74
C ARG A 31 -1.22 -6.69 8.74
N VAL A 32 -1.28 -5.38 8.56
CA VAL A 32 -2.20 -4.50 9.29
C VAL A 32 -3.13 -3.86 8.26
N GLU A 33 -4.43 -4.14 8.38
CA GLU A 33 -5.43 -3.50 7.53
C GLU A 33 -5.84 -2.17 8.15
N LEU A 34 -5.63 -1.10 7.37
CA LEU A 34 -5.95 0.25 7.78
C LEU A 34 -7.31 0.63 7.20
N PHE A 35 -8.18 1.18 8.05
CA PHE A 35 -9.51 1.64 7.67
C PHE A 35 -9.66 3.13 7.95
N GLY A 36 -10.54 3.79 7.19
CA GLY A 36 -10.87 5.20 7.38
C GLY A 36 -10.60 6.07 6.15
N GLU A 37 -10.99 7.34 6.26
CA GLU A 37 -10.79 8.35 5.22
C GLU A 37 -9.32 8.78 5.10
N SER A 38 -8.93 9.25 3.91
CA SER A 38 -7.58 9.76 3.68
C SER A 38 -7.24 10.90 4.63
N MET A 39 -6.17 10.74 5.41
CA MET A 39 -5.64 11.80 6.27
C MET A 39 -5.23 13.05 5.48
N ARG A 40 -4.89 12.91 4.20
CA ARG A 40 -4.61 14.07 3.33
C ARG A 40 -5.86 14.95 3.14
N ARG A 41 -7.05 14.35 3.01
CA ARG A 41 -8.32 15.10 2.93
C ARG A 41 -8.63 15.85 4.23
N ARG A 42 -8.30 15.25 5.37
CA ARG A 42 -8.46 15.91 6.69
C ARG A 42 -7.59 17.16 6.78
N ASN A 43 -6.33 17.08 6.38
CA ASN A 43 -5.42 18.22 6.44
C ASN A 43 -5.83 19.34 5.48
N SER A 44 -6.24 19.02 4.24
CA SER A 44 -6.74 20.05 3.32
C SER A 44 -8.03 20.73 3.81
N LYS A 45 -8.92 20.02 4.50
CA LYS A 45 -10.09 20.64 5.16
C LYS A 45 -9.68 21.58 6.28
N ILE A 46 -8.72 21.17 7.10
CA ILE A 46 -8.18 21.99 8.19
C ILE A 46 -7.57 23.27 7.62
N GLU A 47 -6.73 23.19 6.58
CA GLU A 47 -6.14 24.38 5.93
C GLU A 47 -7.20 25.34 5.35
N ASN A 48 -8.25 24.83 4.72
CA ASN A 48 -9.35 25.66 4.19
C ASN A 48 -10.28 26.24 5.27
N VAL A 49 -10.20 25.78 6.51
CA VAL A 49 -10.99 26.33 7.64
C VAL A 49 -10.24 27.48 8.33
N PHE A 50 -8.92 27.54 8.18
CA PHE A 50 -8.08 28.62 8.73
C PHE A 50 -7.72 29.71 7.70
N LEU A 51 -8.22 29.60 6.47
CA LEU A 51 -8.20 30.62 5.41
C LEU A 51 -9.61 31.18 5.22
#